data_AF-A0A3A4QYN9-F1
#
_entry.id   AF-A0A3A4QYN9-F1
#
_cell.length_a   1.000
_cell.length_b   1.000
_cell.length_c   1.000
_cell.angle_alpha   90.00
_cell.angle_beta   90.00
_cell.angle_gamma   90.00
#
_symmetry.space_group_name_H-M   'P 1'
#
loop_
_entity.id
_entity.type
_entity.pdbx_description
1 polymer ?
#
loop_
_entity_poly.entity_id
_entity_poly.type
_entity_poly.pdbx_seq_one_letter_code
_entity_poly.pdbx_strand_id
1 'polypeptide(L)'
;MSEKVLFAISAIFNTPDEIIHAAEKTAEKGYKKFDVNTPYPIHGMPQAMKLGRSKLGYAALIFGLSGTLAALLMTFWMSAIDYPQIIGGKPFFAFPKYVPIMFEVTVLAAAIGTVVTMLFFFFKFPNNSHPLHDTDYMKKVSSDKFGVVIQADDELFNYGEVKRFLSEIGASEVNEIYWDAEEVSTNPRVLEPKFLGFLLVTAIMISGVTYFSLNKLMFMVPFNWMMEQDKLLPQETSTLFADGFSMRPPVEGTISRGTIPYPYYGQPELAEKNLINPLDFTKENLDLGKKNYDIFCSPCHGYFGEGDGRLRGQFPNPPSIHSEKVRTWSDGRIYHVIAEGQNVMPSYSTQMTREEKWATVLYIRALQRALNAKESDL
;
A
#
# COMPACT_ATOMS: atom_id res chain seq x y z
N MET A 1 54.40 -15.16 -30.87
CA MET A 1 53.88 -16.26 -30.03
C MET A 1 54.10 -15.80 -28.62
N SER A 2 53.03 -15.37 -27.95
CA SER A 2 53.08 -14.97 -26.56
C SER A 2 53.56 -16.13 -25.69
N GLU A 3 54.37 -15.82 -24.69
CA GLU A 3 54.95 -16.81 -23.80
C GLU A 3 53.85 -17.33 -22.87
N LYS A 4 53.44 -18.60 -23.06
CA LYS A 4 52.43 -19.23 -22.20
C LYS A 4 53.06 -19.64 -20.88
N VAL A 5 52.54 -19.10 -19.79
CA VAL A 5 53.00 -19.39 -18.42
C VAL A 5 52.03 -20.40 -17.77
N LEU A 6 52.57 -21.29 -16.94
CA LEU A 6 51.74 -22.20 -16.16
C LEU A 6 50.90 -21.39 -15.16
N PHE A 7 49.58 -21.43 -15.32
CA PHE A 7 48.64 -20.77 -14.41
C PHE A 7 48.30 -21.66 -13.22
N ALA A 8 47.99 -22.94 -13.47
CA ALA A 8 47.57 -23.86 -12.43
C ALA A 8 47.69 -25.33 -12.85
N ILE A 9 47.66 -26.22 -11.87
CA ILE A 9 47.44 -27.67 -12.08
C ILE A 9 46.04 -28.00 -11.57
N SER A 10 45.25 -28.66 -12.40
CA SER A 10 43.87 -29.04 -12.12
C SER A 10 43.72 -30.55 -11.98
N ALA A 11 42.77 -30.98 -11.16
CA ALA A 11 42.40 -32.37 -10.95
C ALA A 11 40.89 -32.56 -11.12
N ILE A 12 40.49 -33.66 -11.74
CA ILE A 12 39.09 -34.02 -11.98
C ILE A 12 38.69 -35.22 -11.12
N PHE A 13 37.48 -35.16 -10.56
CA PHE A 13 36.85 -36.18 -9.73
C PHE A 13 35.46 -36.53 -10.30
N ASN A 14 34.99 -37.73 -10.02
CA ASN A 14 33.75 -38.26 -10.60
C ASN A 14 32.55 -38.09 -9.69
N THR A 15 32.77 -37.98 -8.38
CA THR A 15 31.67 -37.93 -7.40
C THR A 15 31.76 -36.70 -6.47
N PRO A 16 30.62 -36.26 -5.91
CA PRO A 16 30.58 -35.16 -4.94
C PRO A 16 31.36 -35.45 -3.65
N ASP A 17 31.42 -36.71 -3.22
CA ASP A 17 32.12 -37.11 -1.99
C ASP A 17 33.64 -37.04 -2.18
N GLU A 18 34.13 -37.47 -3.35
CA GLU A 18 35.55 -37.37 -3.72
C GLU A 18 36.04 -35.92 -3.68
N ILE A 19 35.27 -34.98 -4.22
CA ILE A 19 35.69 -33.58 -4.30
C ILE A 19 35.71 -32.90 -2.92
N ILE A 20 34.79 -33.25 -2.01
CA ILE A 20 34.82 -32.75 -0.63
C ILE A 20 36.11 -33.20 0.05
N HIS A 21 36.43 -34.49 -0.01
CA HIS A 21 37.66 -35.02 0.57
C HIS A 21 38.93 -34.44 -0.08
N ALA A 22 38.90 -34.20 -1.39
CA ALA A 22 39.99 -33.55 -2.10
C ALA A 22 40.18 -32.10 -1.61
N ALA A 23 39.10 -31.35 -1.41
CA ALA A 23 39.13 -29.99 -0.88
C ALA A 23 39.67 -29.95 0.56
N GLU A 24 39.21 -30.85 1.44
CA GLU A 24 39.70 -31.00 2.82
C GLU A 24 41.21 -31.24 2.84
N LYS A 25 41.68 -32.25 2.10
CA LYS A 25 43.11 -32.58 2.03
C LYS A 25 43.95 -31.45 1.45
N THR A 26 43.43 -30.74 0.45
CA THR A 26 44.12 -29.60 -0.16
C THR A 26 44.27 -28.45 0.85
N ALA A 27 43.22 -28.16 1.61
CA ALA A 27 43.23 -27.17 2.68
C ALA A 27 44.05 -27.59 3.92
N GLU A 28 44.16 -28.88 4.21
CA GLU A 28 45.03 -29.44 5.26
C GLU A 28 46.50 -29.38 4.88
N LYS A 29 46.82 -29.58 3.60
CA LYS A 29 48.18 -29.47 3.07
C LYS A 29 48.73 -28.04 3.15
N GLY A 30 47.85 -27.05 3.27
CA GLY A 30 48.21 -25.66 3.52
C GLY A 30 48.19 -24.76 2.29
N TYR A 31 47.76 -25.26 1.12
CA TYR A 31 47.55 -24.43 -0.07
C TYR A 31 46.50 -23.35 0.22
N LYS A 32 46.80 -22.11 -0.17
CA LYS A 32 45.92 -20.95 0.06
C LYS A 32 45.27 -20.44 -1.22
N LYS A 33 45.96 -20.57 -2.35
CA LYS A 33 45.48 -20.17 -3.69
C LYS A 33 45.06 -21.40 -4.48
N PHE A 34 44.02 -22.05 -3.98
CA PHE A 34 43.34 -23.10 -4.69
C PHE A 34 41.85 -22.78 -4.77
N ASP A 35 41.18 -23.34 -5.77
CA ASP A 35 39.74 -23.20 -5.97
C ASP A 35 39.11 -24.56 -6.27
N VAL A 36 37.82 -24.68 -5.98
CA VAL A 36 37.04 -25.89 -6.23
C VAL A 36 35.88 -25.52 -7.15
N ASN A 37 35.84 -26.15 -8.32
CA ASN A 37 34.83 -25.89 -9.32
C ASN A 37 33.89 -27.09 -9.40
N THR A 38 32.59 -26.80 -9.32
CA THR A 38 31.52 -27.82 -9.31
C THR A 38 30.35 -27.34 -10.18
N PRO A 39 29.61 -28.24 -10.85
CA PRO A 39 28.49 -27.87 -11.72
C PRO A 39 27.28 -27.33 -10.94
N TYR A 40 27.21 -27.64 -9.64
CA TYR A 40 26.18 -27.18 -8.73
C TYR A 40 26.74 -26.99 -7.31
N PRO A 41 26.02 -26.28 -6.42
CA PRO A 41 26.46 -26.06 -5.05
C PRO A 41 26.53 -27.36 -4.24
N ILE A 42 27.70 -27.66 -3.66
CA ILE A 42 27.90 -28.80 -2.77
C ILE A 42 27.86 -28.32 -1.31
N HIS A 43 26.97 -28.91 -0.51
CA HIS A 43 26.88 -28.62 0.92
C HIS A 43 28.14 -29.10 1.65
N GLY A 44 28.69 -28.27 2.53
CA GLY A 44 29.93 -28.59 3.26
C GLY A 44 31.21 -28.11 2.58
N MET A 45 31.15 -27.67 1.32
CA MET A 45 32.33 -27.19 0.59
C MET A 45 33.05 -26.01 1.27
N PRO A 46 32.35 -24.98 1.80
CA PRO A 46 33.02 -23.90 2.52
C PRO A 46 33.79 -24.38 3.77
N GLN A 47 33.27 -25.39 4.48
CA GLN A 47 33.94 -25.98 5.63
C GLN A 47 35.16 -26.80 5.20
N ALA A 48 35.03 -27.61 4.14
CA ALA A 48 36.12 -28.38 3.55
C ALA A 48 37.29 -27.48 3.09
N MET A 49 36.97 -26.38 2.43
CA MET A 49 37.95 -25.38 1.98
C MET A 49 38.44 -24.44 3.11
N LYS A 50 37.91 -24.56 4.33
CA LYS A 50 38.21 -23.67 5.47
C LYS A 50 37.94 -22.18 5.17
N LEU A 51 36.90 -21.89 4.40
CA LEU A 51 36.52 -20.53 4.02
C LEU A 51 35.80 -19.80 5.18
N GLY A 52 36.06 -18.50 5.28
CA GLY A 52 35.33 -17.62 6.19
C GLY A 52 33.89 -17.33 5.75
N ARG A 53 33.10 -16.72 6.64
CA ARG A 53 31.73 -16.27 6.30
C ARG A 53 31.77 -15.18 5.23
N SER A 54 30.82 -15.24 4.29
CA SER A 54 30.66 -14.21 3.27
C SER A 54 30.32 -12.86 3.89
N LYS A 55 30.94 -11.80 3.39
CA LYS A 55 30.68 -10.42 3.81
C LYS A 55 29.49 -9.78 3.07
N LEU A 56 28.89 -10.50 2.12
CA LEU A 56 27.81 -9.97 1.27
C LEU A 56 26.57 -9.53 2.06
N GLY A 57 26.26 -10.22 3.16
CA GLY A 57 25.13 -9.86 4.04
C GLY A 57 25.26 -8.45 4.66
N TYR A 58 26.49 -7.98 4.91
CA TYR A 58 26.70 -6.61 5.40
C TYR A 58 26.38 -5.56 4.34
N ALA A 59 26.65 -5.85 3.07
CA ALA A 59 26.27 -4.96 1.97
C ALA A 59 24.74 -4.81 1.91
N ALA A 60 24.00 -5.94 1.97
CA ALA A 60 22.55 -5.92 2.01
C ALA A 60 22.00 -5.06 3.16
N LEU A 61 22.59 -5.20 4.35
CA LEU A 61 22.20 -4.42 5.52
C LEU A 61 22.45 -2.91 5.33
N ILE A 62 23.63 -2.54 4.80
CA ILE A 62 23.99 -1.13 4.57
C ILE A 62 23.05 -0.49 3.55
N PHE A 63 22.81 -1.16 2.42
CA PHE A 63 21.91 -0.65 1.38
C PHE A 63 20.44 -0.64 1.82
N GLY A 64 20.01 -1.63 2.60
CA GLY A 64 18.67 -1.64 3.19
C GLY A 64 18.46 -0.46 4.13
N LEU A 65 19.34 -0.28 5.12
CA LEU A 65 19.22 0.82 6.10
C LEU A 65 19.33 2.20 5.43
N SER A 66 20.19 2.35 4.42
CA SER A 66 20.27 3.61 3.67
C SER A 66 19.00 3.87 2.86
N GLY A 67 18.40 2.82 2.28
CA GLY A 67 17.10 2.89 1.61
C GLY A 67 15.96 3.29 2.57
N THR A 68 15.90 2.69 3.76
CA THR A 68 14.93 3.06 4.80
C THR A 68 15.08 4.52 5.21
N LEU A 69 16.32 4.97 5.44
CA LEU A 69 16.62 6.33 5.84
C LEU A 69 16.24 7.34 4.74
N ALA A 70 16.59 7.04 3.48
CA ALA A 70 16.25 7.87 2.34
C ALA A 70 14.73 8.00 2.17
N ALA A 71 13.98 6.89 2.30
CA ALA A 71 12.52 6.91 2.22
C ALA A 71 11.88 7.73 3.35
N LEU A 72 12.41 7.60 4.58
CA LEU A 72 11.94 8.38 5.72
C LEU A 72 12.20 9.88 5.51
N LEU A 73 13.42 10.25 5.13
CA LEU A 73 13.79 11.65 4.90
C LEU A 73 12.98 12.27 3.75
N MET A 74 12.82 11.53 2.65
CA MET A 74 12.04 11.97 1.49
C MET A 74 10.57 12.20 1.87
N THR A 75 9.92 11.21 2.49
CA THR A 75 8.50 11.32 2.86
C THR A 75 8.26 12.38 3.93
N PHE A 76 9.18 12.53 4.89
CA PHE A 76 9.13 13.60 5.89
C PHE A 76 9.26 14.98 5.23
N TRP A 77 10.26 15.15 4.36
CA TRP A 77 10.48 16.41 3.64
C TRP A 77 9.25 16.82 2.84
N MET A 78 8.73 15.92 2.00
CA MET A 78 7.59 16.21 1.13
C MET A 78 6.32 16.54 1.94
N SER A 79 6.07 15.79 3.01
CA SER A 79 4.81 15.86 3.75
C SER A 79 4.76 16.92 4.85
N ALA A 80 5.90 17.26 5.45
CA ALA A 80 5.97 18.14 6.61
C ALA A 80 6.65 19.49 6.32
N ILE A 81 7.49 19.57 5.28
CA ILE A 81 8.31 20.76 5.00
C ILE A 81 7.89 21.39 3.66
N ASP A 82 8.01 20.65 2.55
CA ASP A 82 7.86 21.19 1.20
C ASP A 82 6.42 21.59 0.89
N TYR A 83 5.47 20.65 1.08
CA TYR A 83 4.06 20.90 0.76
C TYR A 83 3.11 20.29 1.79
N PRO A 84 3.03 20.87 3.01
CA PRO A 84 2.18 20.37 4.07
C PRO A 84 0.69 20.55 3.73
N GLN A 85 -0.03 19.44 3.62
CA GLN A 85 -1.49 19.43 3.36
C GLN A 85 -2.25 18.71 4.47
N ILE A 86 -3.41 19.27 4.84
CA ILE A 86 -4.33 18.66 5.80
C ILE A 86 -5.26 17.71 5.04
N ILE A 87 -4.94 16.40 5.05
CA ILE A 87 -5.74 15.36 4.40
C ILE A 87 -6.45 14.54 5.47
N GLY A 88 -7.79 14.64 5.52
CA GLY A 88 -8.62 13.89 6.46
C GLY A 88 -8.35 14.20 7.94
N GLY A 89 -7.91 15.43 8.26
CA GLY A 89 -7.66 15.90 9.62
C GLY A 89 -6.41 15.31 10.30
N LYS A 90 -5.55 14.60 9.55
CA LYS A 90 -4.32 13.99 10.09
C LYS A 90 -3.20 15.01 10.29
N PRO A 91 -2.26 14.78 11.23
CA PRO A 91 -1.06 15.62 11.33
C PRO A 91 -0.24 15.57 10.05
N PHE A 92 0.54 16.62 9.78
CA PHE A 92 1.33 16.73 8.55
C PHE A 92 2.24 15.52 8.32
N PHE A 93 2.85 14.97 9.38
CA PHE A 93 3.56 13.70 9.32
C PHE A 93 2.87 12.61 10.14
N ALA A 94 2.04 11.80 9.49
CA ALA A 94 1.49 10.58 10.09
C ALA A 94 2.39 9.38 9.75
N PHE A 95 3.28 8.99 10.66
CA PHE A 95 4.26 7.90 10.42
C PHE A 95 3.65 6.57 9.94
N PRO A 96 2.51 6.06 10.49
CA PRO A 96 1.99 4.74 10.10
C PRO A 96 1.66 4.57 8.61
N LYS A 97 1.26 5.65 7.92
CA LYS A 97 0.95 5.57 6.47
C LYS A 97 2.21 5.43 5.59
N TYR A 98 3.39 5.78 6.11
CA TYR A 98 4.65 5.72 5.37
C TYR A 98 5.41 4.41 5.57
N VAL A 99 5.03 3.58 6.55
CA VAL A 99 5.68 2.29 6.82
C VAL A 99 5.71 1.37 5.58
N PRO A 100 4.62 1.18 4.81
CA PRO A 100 4.67 0.34 3.61
C PRO A 100 5.66 0.87 2.55
N ILE A 101 5.71 2.20 2.36
CA ILE A 101 6.63 2.83 1.40
C ILE A 101 8.08 2.61 1.86
N MET A 102 8.37 2.84 3.14
CA MET A 102 9.70 2.62 3.70
C MET A 102 10.13 1.16 3.57
N PHE A 103 9.22 0.21 3.82
CA PHE A 103 9.48 -1.21 3.68
C PHE A 103 9.87 -1.59 2.24
N GLU A 104 9.07 -1.19 1.25
CA GLU A 104 9.34 -1.51 -0.15
C GLU A 104 10.67 -0.91 -0.64
N VAL A 105 10.95 0.36 -0.31
CA VAL A 105 12.21 1.00 -0.68
C VAL A 105 13.41 0.33 0.00
N THR A 106 13.25 -0.15 1.23
CA THR A 106 14.29 -0.90 1.95
C THR A 106 14.61 -2.21 1.24
N VAL A 107 13.59 -2.99 0.88
CA VAL A 107 13.75 -4.28 0.19
C VAL A 107 14.39 -4.07 -1.19
N LEU A 108 13.91 -3.06 -1.94
CA LEU A 108 14.44 -2.71 -3.26
C LEU A 108 15.92 -2.31 -3.20
N ALA A 109 16.27 -1.39 -2.29
CA ALA A 109 17.64 -0.91 -2.12
C ALA A 109 18.57 -2.04 -1.67
N ALA A 110 18.15 -2.87 -0.71
CA ALA A 110 18.91 -4.03 -0.26
C ALA A 110 19.14 -5.03 -1.40
N ALA A 111 18.12 -5.35 -2.19
CA ALA A 111 18.22 -6.32 -3.28
C ALA A 111 19.17 -5.83 -4.38
N ILE A 112 18.95 -4.62 -4.91
CA ILE A 112 19.79 -4.06 -5.97
C ILE A 112 21.22 -3.86 -5.45
N GLY A 113 21.39 -3.27 -4.27
CA GLY A 113 22.70 -3.03 -3.68
C GLY A 113 23.50 -4.32 -3.47
N THR A 114 22.84 -5.39 -3.04
CA THR A 114 23.46 -6.72 -2.89
C THR A 114 23.92 -7.28 -4.22
N VAL A 115 23.07 -7.24 -5.25
CA VAL A 115 23.42 -7.74 -6.59
C VAL A 115 24.58 -6.94 -7.19
N VAL A 116 24.53 -5.61 -7.11
CA VAL A 116 25.61 -4.74 -7.57
C VAL A 116 26.91 -5.07 -6.82
N THR A 117 26.84 -5.22 -5.49
CA THR A 117 28.04 -5.56 -4.71
C THR A 117 28.61 -6.92 -5.10
N MET A 118 27.74 -7.92 -5.28
CA MET A 118 28.13 -9.26 -5.69
C MET A 118 28.82 -9.25 -7.05
N LEU A 119 28.23 -8.61 -8.05
CA LEU A 119 28.76 -8.60 -9.43
C LEU A 119 30.10 -7.85 -9.53
N PHE A 120 30.20 -6.66 -8.94
CA PHE A 120 31.37 -5.80 -9.16
C PHE A 120 32.51 -6.02 -8.15
N PHE A 121 32.21 -6.35 -6.89
CA PHE A 121 33.25 -6.47 -5.86
C PHE A 121 33.67 -7.93 -5.61
N PHE A 122 32.72 -8.87 -5.64
CA PHE A 122 33.03 -10.29 -5.40
C PHE A 122 33.37 -11.03 -6.69
N PHE A 123 32.52 -10.92 -7.72
CA PHE A 123 32.75 -11.59 -9.01
C PHE A 123 33.66 -10.80 -9.94
N LYS A 124 33.90 -9.51 -9.65
CA LYS A 124 34.78 -8.61 -10.42
C LYS A 124 34.37 -8.49 -11.89
N PHE A 125 33.07 -8.50 -12.18
CA PHE A 125 32.59 -8.20 -13.53
C PHE A 125 32.84 -6.73 -13.90
N PRO A 126 33.10 -6.41 -15.20
CA PRO A 126 33.17 -7.32 -16.35
C PRO A 126 34.59 -7.86 -16.59
N ASN A 127 34.96 -8.96 -15.93
CA ASN A 127 36.14 -9.74 -16.24
C ASN A 127 35.72 -11.09 -16.81
N ASN A 128 35.70 -11.19 -18.15
CA ASN A 128 35.31 -12.41 -18.87
C ASN A 128 36.51 -13.26 -19.30
N SER A 129 37.73 -12.78 -19.07
CA SER A 129 38.99 -13.47 -19.40
C SER A 129 39.56 -14.14 -18.15
N HIS A 130 39.01 -15.29 -17.78
CA HIS A 130 39.57 -16.11 -16.70
C HIS A 130 40.41 -17.26 -17.29
N PRO A 131 41.59 -17.59 -16.72
CA PRO A 131 42.46 -18.63 -17.26
C PRO A 131 41.89 -20.05 -17.36
N LEU A 132 40.80 -20.30 -16.65
CA LEU A 132 40.10 -21.58 -16.68
C LEU A 132 39.07 -21.66 -17.83
N HIS A 133 38.66 -20.52 -18.39
CA HIS A 133 37.70 -20.49 -19.50
C HIS A 133 38.30 -21.19 -20.72
N ASP A 134 37.45 -21.88 -21.49
CA ASP A 134 37.81 -22.67 -22.68
C ASP A 134 38.77 -23.85 -22.48
N THR A 135 39.14 -24.18 -21.24
CA THR A 135 39.90 -25.40 -20.92
C THR A 135 39.02 -26.65 -20.99
N ASP A 136 39.59 -27.80 -21.37
CA ASP A 136 38.86 -29.09 -21.33
C ASP A 136 38.46 -29.49 -19.91
N TYR A 137 39.23 -29.05 -18.92
CA TYR A 137 38.89 -29.14 -17.50
C TYR A 137 37.54 -28.46 -17.22
N MET A 138 37.36 -27.20 -17.61
CA MET A 138 36.14 -26.46 -17.31
C MET A 138 34.93 -26.91 -18.12
N LYS A 139 35.12 -27.42 -19.34
CA LYS A 139 34.05 -28.08 -20.12
C LYS A 139 33.49 -29.32 -19.40
N LYS A 140 34.35 -30.11 -18.75
CA LYS A 140 33.94 -31.28 -17.98
C LYS A 140 33.27 -30.89 -16.65
N VAL A 141 33.88 -29.96 -15.93
CA VAL A 141 33.39 -29.53 -14.61
C VAL A 141 32.05 -28.79 -14.68
N SER A 142 31.82 -28.00 -15.72
CA SER A 142 30.53 -27.32 -15.92
C SER A 142 29.38 -28.26 -16.32
N SER A 143 29.69 -29.50 -16.74
CA SER A 143 28.72 -30.49 -17.18
C SER A 143 28.38 -31.49 -16.07
N ASP A 144 29.31 -32.38 -15.74
CA ASP A 144 29.04 -33.55 -14.89
C ASP A 144 30.20 -33.95 -13.96
N LYS A 145 31.35 -33.27 -14.04
CA LYS A 145 32.54 -33.58 -13.23
C LYS A 145 32.79 -32.55 -12.14
N PHE A 146 33.66 -32.89 -11.20
CA PHE A 146 34.06 -32.02 -10.10
C PHE A 146 35.56 -31.77 -10.20
N GLY A 147 36.04 -30.60 -9.80
CA GLY A 147 37.47 -30.36 -9.91
C GLY A 147 38.06 -29.42 -8.87
N VAL A 148 39.36 -29.63 -8.62
CA VAL A 148 40.21 -28.78 -7.79
C VAL A 148 41.28 -28.16 -8.68
N VAL A 149 41.58 -26.88 -8.47
CA VAL A 149 42.66 -26.16 -9.15
C VAL A 149 43.61 -25.59 -8.11
N ILE A 150 44.91 -25.89 -8.20
CA ILE A 150 45.95 -25.27 -7.38
C ILE A 150 46.75 -24.31 -8.27
N GLN A 151 46.74 -23.02 -7.94
CA GLN A 151 47.38 -21.98 -8.73
C GLN A 151 48.90 -22.01 -8.55
N ALA A 152 49.62 -21.71 -9.64
CA ALA A 152 51.09 -21.72 -9.66
C ALA A 152 51.72 -20.58 -8.87
N ASP A 153 50.93 -19.57 -8.49
CA ASP A 153 51.35 -18.41 -7.70
C ASP A 153 51.18 -18.62 -6.18
N ASP A 154 50.83 -19.83 -5.73
CA ASP A 154 50.81 -20.22 -4.31
C ASP A 154 52.24 -20.37 -3.76
N GLU A 155 52.46 -19.96 -2.51
CA GLU A 155 53.78 -20.02 -1.86
C GLU A 155 54.31 -21.45 -1.71
N LEU A 156 53.42 -22.44 -1.57
CA LEU A 156 53.76 -23.86 -1.44
C LEU A 156 53.75 -24.59 -2.79
N PHE A 157 53.61 -23.87 -3.91
CA PHE A 157 53.51 -24.49 -5.21
C PHE A 157 54.86 -25.08 -5.66
N ASN A 158 54.88 -26.40 -5.86
CA ASN A 158 55.94 -27.09 -6.56
C ASN A 158 55.31 -28.04 -7.59
N TYR A 159 55.67 -27.86 -8.87
CA TYR A 159 55.08 -28.58 -10.00
C TYR A 159 55.03 -30.10 -9.79
N GLY A 160 56.16 -30.72 -9.40
CA GLY A 160 56.25 -32.17 -9.23
C GLY A 160 55.46 -32.66 -8.02
N GLU A 161 55.50 -31.92 -6.92
CA GLU A 161 54.80 -32.29 -5.69
C GLU A 161 53.29 -32.15 -5.82
N VAL A 162 52.81 -31.09 -6.46
CA VAL A 162 51.37 -30.86 -6.70
C VAL A 162 50.79 -31.95 -7.59
N LYS A 163 51.47 -32.31 -8.68
CA LYS A 163 51.00 -33.37 -9.59
C LYS A 163 50.92 -34.74 -8.89
N ARG A 164 51.92 -35.06 -8.06
CA ARG A 164 51.91 -36.27 -7.23
C ARG A 164 50.79 -36.22 -6.20
N PHE A 165 50.66 -35.12 -5.47
CA PHE A 165 49.62 -34.93 -4.45
C PHE A 165 48.21 -35.09 -5.03
N LEU A 166 47.91 -34.43 -6.16
CA LEU A 166 46.60 -34.54 -6.82
C LEU A 166 46.29 -35.99 -7.25
N SER A 167 47.31 -36.73 -7.69
CA SER A 167 47.15 -38.15 -8.02
C SER A 167 46.90 -39.02 -6.78
N GLU A 168 47.59 -38.74 -5.66
CA GLU A 168 47.44 -39.46 -4.39
C GLU A 168 46.06 -39.26 -3.73
N ILE A 169 45.43 -38.10 -3.92
CA ILE A 169 44.09 -37.83 -3.40
C ILE A 169 42.96 -38.43 -4.24
N GLY A 170 43.27 -39.17 -5.31
CA GLY A 170 42.31 -39.92 -6.12
C GLY A 170 41.79 -39.20 -7.36
N ALA A 171 42.57 -38.25 -7.91
CA ALA A 171 42.19 -37.60 -9.16
C ALA A 171 42.08 -38.60 -10.32
N SER A 172 40.98 -38.53 -11.06
CA SER A 172 40.77 -39.31 -12.28
C SER A 172 41.62 -38.80 -13.45
N GLU A 173 41.79 -37.48 -13.54
CA GLU A 173 42.63 -36.81 -14.52
C GLU A 173 43.34 -35.63 -13.87
N VAL A 174 44.58 -35.37 -14.28
CA VAL A 174 45.37 -34.20 -13.84
C VAL A 174 45.84 -33.44 -15.08
N ASN A 175 45.42 -32.18 -15.20
CA ASN A 175 45.69 -31.33 -16.38
C ASN A 175 46.45 -30.07 -16.00
N GLU A 176 47.43 -29.70 -16.82
CA GLU A 176 48.19 -28.45 -16.71
C GLU A 176 47.48 -27.35 -17.49
N ILE A 177 47.24 -26.22 -16.82
CA ILE A 177 46.54 -25.08 -17.41
C ILE A 177 47.56 -23.99 -17.66
N TYR A 178 47.77 -23.70 -18.93
CA TYR A 178 48.67 -22.66 -19.41
C TYR A 178 47.87 -21.46 -19.89
N TRP A 179 48.36 -20.26 -19.61
CA TRP A 179 47.70 -19.01 -19.96
C TRP A 179 48.69 -18.00 -20.54
N ASP A 180 48.16 -17.06 -21.32
CA ASP A 180 48.93 -16.00 -21.93
C ASP A 180 49.29 -14.91 -20.91
N ALA A 181 50.58 -14.65 -20.69
CA ALA A 181 51.03 -13.64 -19.73
C ALA A 181 50.56 -12.21 -20.07
N GLU A 182 50.32 -11.89 -21.35
CA GLU A 182 49.83 -10.56 -21.73
C GLU A 182 48.40 -10.30 -21.23
N GLU A 183 47.53 -11.31 -21.26
CA GLU A 183 46.13 -11.21 -20.79
C GLU A 183 46.03 -11.11 -19.25
N VAL A 184 47.03 -11.58 -18.50
CA VAL A 184 47.09 -11.45 -17.02
C VAL A 184 47.22 -9.98 -16.59
N SER A 185 47.80 -9.13 -17.43
CA SER A 185 48.10 -7.72 -17.11
C SER A 185 46.96 -6.75 -17.43
N THR A 186 46.03 -7.16 -18.30
CA THR A 186 44.89 -6.32 -18.71
C THR A 186 43.80 -6.34 -17.66
N ASN A 187 43.82 -5.35 -16.78
CA ASN A 187 42.73 -5.11 -15.84
C ASN A 187 41.54 -4.48 -16.61
N PRO A 188 40.42 -5.19 -16.83
CA PRO A 188 39.30 -4.63 -17.58
C PRO A 188 38.77 -3.40 -16.84
N ARG A 189 38.87 -2.23 -17.48
CA ARG A 189 38.41 -0.99 -16.88
C ARG A 189 36.88 -0.99 -16.93
N VAL A 190 36.23 -1.02 -15.77
CA VAL A 190 34.76 -0.94 -15.60
C VAL A 190 34.14 0.24 -16.37
N LEU A 191 34.95 1.23 -16.73
CA LEU A 191 34.57 2.44 -17.46
C LEU A 191 35.19 2.50 -18.88
N GLU A 192 35.36 1.37 -19.56
CA GLU A 192 35.79 1.39 -20.96
C GLU A 192 34.74 2.14 -21.82
N PRO A 193 35.14 3.11 -22.67
CA PRO A 193 34.20 3.91 -23.46
C PRO A 193 33.25 3.08 -24.33
N LYS A 194 33.70 1.93 -24.84
CA LYS A 194 32.86 1.02 -25.65
C LYS A 194 31.75 0.38 -24.81
N PHE A 195 32.07 -0.08 -23.60
CA PHE A 195 31.10 -0.67 -22.69
C PHE A 195 30.10 0.37 -22.18
N LEU A 196 30.58 1.57 -21.80
CA LEU A 196 29.73 2.71 -21.44
C LEU A 196 28.82 3.13 -22.61
N GLY A 197 29.35 3.16 -23.83
CA GLY A 197 28.57 3.45 -25.03
C GLY A 197 27.48 2.42 -25.28
N PHE A 198 27.80 1.12 -25.13
CA PHE A 198 26.82 0.05 -25.23
C PHE A 198 25.71 0.16 -24.18
N LEU A 199 26.05 0.42 -22.91
CA LEU A 199 25.08 0.64 -21.84
C LEU A 199 24.19 1.85 -22.12
N LEU A 200 24.77 2.96 -22.58
CA LEU A 200 24.02 4.18 -22.91
C LEU A 200 23.03 3.93 -24.05
N VAL A 201 23.46 3.28 -25.13
CA VAL A 201 22.59 2.92 -26.26
C VAL A 201 21.47 1.99 -25.81
N THR A 202 21.78 0.98 -24.99
CA THR A 202 20.79 0.05 -24.44
C THR A 202 19.77 0.78 -23.57
N ALA A 203 20.22 1.68 -22.70
CA ALA A 203 19.34 2.49 -21.85
C ALA A 203 18.42 3.41 -22.67
N ILE A 204 18.94 4.07 -23.70
CA ILE A 204 18.16 4.92 -24.62
C ILE A 204 17.14 4.07 -25.38
N MET A 205 17.55 2.90 -25.89
CA MET A 205 16.67 1.97 -26.60
C MET A 205 15.54 1.46 -25.70
N ILE A 206 15.85 0.94 -24.51
CA ILE A 206 14.85 0.44 -23.57
C ILE A 206 13.91 1.57 -23.15
N SER A 207 14.44 2.75 -22.83
CA SER A 207 13.63 3.91 -22.43
C SER A 207 12.72 4.38 -23.57
N GLY A 208 13.24 4.44 -24.80
CA GLY A 208 12.49 4.81 -25.99
C GLY A 208 11.39 3.81 -26.33
N VAL A 209 11.71 2.51 -26.29
CA VAL A 209 10.74 1.42 -26.51
C VAL A 209 9.67 1.44 -25.41
N THR A 210 10.05 1.63 -24.15
CA THR A 210 9.10 1.72 -23.03
C THR A 210 8.20 2.94 -23.17
N TYR A 211 8.76 4.10 -23.49
CA TYR A 211 8.00 5.32 -23.74
C TYR A 211 7.00 5.13 -24.90
N PHE A 212 7.47 4.63 -26.03
CA PHE A 212 6.62 4.37 -27.19
C PHE A 212 5.54 3.34 -26.87
N SER A 213 5.91 2.26 -26.17
CA SER A 213 4.98 1.22 -25.74
C SER A 213 3.89 1.79 -24.85
N LEU A 214 4.25 2.56 -23.81
CA LEU A 214 3.29 3.10 -22.85
C LEU A 214 2.47 4.29 -23.39
N ASN A 215 2.98 5.06 -24.35
CA ASN A 215 2.30 6.28 -24.81
C ASN A 215 1.63 6.14 -26.19
N LYS A 216 2.08 5.20 -27.02
CA LYS A 216 1.61 5.05 -28.41
C LYS A 216 0.99 3.70 -28.70
N LEU A 217 1.48 2.60 -28.11
CA LEU A 217 0.90 1.26 -28.32
C LEU A 217 -0.16 0.93 -27.26
N MET A 218 0.18 1.13 -26.00
CA MET A 218 -0.71 0.89 -24.86
C MET A 218 -1.36 2.20 -24.47
N PHE A 219 -2.45 2.56 -25.14
CA PHE A 219 -3.38 3.55 -24.59
C PHE A 219 -4.12 2.91 -23.42
N MET A 220 -3.45 2.73 -22.27
CA MET A 220 -4.14 2.39 -21.04
C MET A 220 -4.75 3.68 -20.51
N VAL A 221 -6.07 3.77 -20.61
CA VAL A 221 -6.83 4.72 -19.79
C VAL A 221 -6.37 4.49 -18.34
N PRO A 222 -5.90 5.52 -17.61
CA PRO A 222 -5.45 5.34 -16.23
C PRO A 222 -6.52 4.60 -15.47
N PHE A 223 -6.15 3.49 -14.82
CA PHE A 223 -6.99 2.57 -14.06
C PHE A 223 -8.19 3.25 -13.37
N ASN A 224 -9.26 3.51 -14.13
CA ASN A 224 -10.46 4.18 -13.65
C ASN A 224 -11.36 3.18 -12.96
N TRP A 225 -11.18 1.88 -13.18
CA TRP A 225 -11.92 0.77 -12.54
C TRP A 225 -11.99 0.79 -11.00
N MET A 226 -11.17 1.58 -10.29
CA MET A 226 -11.33 1.81 -8.84
C MET A 226 -12.21 3.03 -8.53
N MET A 227 -12.23 4.02 -9.42
CA MET A 227 -13.08 5.22 -9.36
C MET A 227 -14.47 4.96 -9.97
N GLU A 228 -14.51 4.15 -11.02
CA GLU A 228 -15.64 3.75 -11.85
C GLU A 228 -15.82 2.24 -11.71
N GLN A 229 -16.28 1.83 -10.54
CA GLN A 229 -16.82 0.49 -10.33
C GLN A 229 -18.30 0.49 -10.69
N ASP A 230 -18.74 -0.59 -11.35
CA ASP A 230 -20.16 -0.84 -11.56
C ASP A 230 -20.85 -0.95 -10.20
N LYS A 231 -21.61 0.08 -9.85
CA LYS A 231 -22.41 0.17 -8.63
C LYS A 231 -23.73 0.81 -8.97
N LEU A 232 -24.78 0.32 -8.34
CA LEU A 232 -26.09 0.96 -8.38
C LEU A 232 -26.05 2.21 -7.50
N LEU A 233 -26.16 3.39 -8.10
CA LEU A 233 -26.17 4.66 -7.40
C LEU A 233 -27.57 5.01 -6.88
N PRO A 234 -27.68 5.82 -5.80
CA PRO A 234 -28.95 6.42 -5.40
C PRO A 234 -29.64 7.12 -6.58
N GLN A 235 -30.93 6.87 -6.76
CA GLN A 235 -31.79 7.47 -7.81
C GLN A 235 -31.45 7.05 -9.25
N GLU A 236 -30.65 6.00 -9.42
CA GLU A 236 -30.39 5.39 -10.73
C GLU A 236 -31.51 4.40 -11.11
N THR A 237 -31.74 4.24 -12.41
CA THR A 237 -32.66 3.23 -12.92
C THR A 237 -32.00 1.85 -12.89
N SER A 238 -32.72 0.84 -12.41
CA SER A 238 -32.26 -0.56 -12.40
C SER A 238 -33.20 -1.45 -13.20
N THR A 239 -32.62 -2.35 -14.00
CA THR A 239 -33.36 -3.42 -14.68
C THR A 239 -33.58 -4.64 -13.79
N LEU A 240 -33.00 -4.67 -12.59
CA LEU A 240 -33.04 -5.82 -11.69
C LEU A 240 -34.36 -5.87 -10.90
N PHE A 241 -34.91 -4.71 -10.53
CA PHE A 241 -36.11 -4.61 -9.70
C PHE A 241 -37.31 -4.15 -10.52
N ALA A 242 -38.49 -4.72 -10.24
CA ALA A 242 -39.72 -4.49 -11.01
C ALA A 242 -40.21 -3.03 -10.99
N ASP A 243 -39.83 -2.26 -9.97
CA ASP A 243 -40.17 -0.83 -9.84
C ASP A 243 -39.18 0.10 -10.55
N GLY A 244 -38.12 -0.45 -11.15
CA GLY A 244 -37.12 0.32 -11.90
C GLY A 244 -36.16 1.13 -11.03
N PHE A 245 -36.27 1.08 -9.70
CA PHE A 245 -35.40 1.83 -8.79
C PHE A 245 -34.20 0.99 -8.34
N SER A 246 -33.01 1.56 -8.42
CA SER A 246 -31.78 0.96 -7.90
C SER A 246 -31.76 0.85 -6.37
N MET A 247 -32.30 1.87 -5.68
CA MET A 247 -32.37 1.94 -4.23
C MET A 247 -33.64 1.24 -3.72
N ARG A 248 -33.48 0.29 -2.80
CA ARG A 248 -34.61 -0.38 -2.16
C ARG A 248 -35.10 0.41 -0.94
N PRO A 249 -36.42 0.59 -0.76
CA PRO A 249 -36.94 1.06 0.51
C PRO A 249 -36.61 0.05 1.62
N PRO A 250 -36.47 0.49 2.88
CA PRO A 250 -36.41 -0.43 4.02
C PRO A 250 -37.61 -1.38 4.02
N VAL A 251 -37.42 -2.60 4.52
CA VAL A 251 -38.52 -3.57 4.68
C VAL A 251 -39.56 -2.98 5.63
N GLU A 252 -40.84 -3.22 5.35
CA GLU A 252 -41.94 -2.76 6.20
C GLU A 252 -41.74 -3.23 7.65
N GLY A 253 -41.95 -2.33 8.61
CA GLY A 253 -41.70 -2.59 10.03
C GLY A 253 -40.23 -2.46 10.48
N THR A 254 -39.30 -2.06 9.61
CA THR A 254 -37.92 -1.76 10.00
C THR A 254 -37.87 -0.54 10.95
N ILE A 255 -37.25 -0.71 12.12
CA ILE A 255 -37.06 0.34 13.12
C ILE A 255 -35.57 0.71 13.16
N SER A 256 -35.27 2.01 13.13
CA SER A 256 -33.89 2.50 13.26
C SER A 256 -33.33 2.15 14.65
N ARG A 257 -32.05 1.75 14.71
CA ARG A 257 -31.40 1.39 15.98
C ARG A 257 -31.45 2.57 16.94
N GLY A 258 -31.88 2.32 18.18
CA GLY A 258 -32.02 3.35 19.22
C GLY A 258 -33.28 4.20 19.12
N THR A 259 -34.19 3.92 18.18
CA THR A 259 -35.45 4.66 18.04
C THR A 259 -36.62 3.90 18.68
N ILE A 260 -37.39 4.60 19.51
CA ILE A 260 -38.65 4.08 20.05
C ILE A 260 -39.75 4.33 19.01
N PRO A 261 -40.47 3.29 18.53
CA PRO A 261 -41.56 3.46 17.59
C PRO A 261 -42.63 4.41 18.13
N TYR A 262 -43.14 5.27 17.26
CA TYR A 262 -44.28 6.13 17.57
C TYR A 262 -45.57 5.27 17.58
N PRO A 263 -46.31 5.16 18.69
CA PRO A 263 -47.40 4.18 18.79
C PRO A 263 -48.77 4.69 18.33
N TYR A 264 -48.89 5.97 17.97
CA TYR A 264 -50.17 6.62 17.67
C TYR A 264 -50.40 6.91 16.18
N TYR A 265 -49.80 6.11 15.29
CA TYR A 265 -50.04 6.25 13.86
C TYR A 265 -51.54 6.14 13.53
N GLY A 266 -52.04 7.08 12.74
CA GLY A 266 -53.45 7.20 12.35
C GLY A 266 -54.41 7.52 13.50
N GLN A 267 -53.91 7.83 14.70
CA GLN A 267 -54.69 7.99 15.93
C GLN A 267 -54.39 9.34 16.62
N PRO A 268 -54.71 10.47 15.96
CA PRO A 268 -54.30 11.78 16.45
C PRO A 268 -54.99 12.18 17.77
N GLU A 269 -56.22 11.72 18.04
CA GLU A 269 -56.93 11.98 19.31
C GLU A 269 -56.28 11.25 20.49
N LEU A 270 -55.75 10.04 20.28
CA LEU A 270 -55.01 9.31 21.32
C LEU A 270 -53.63 9.94 21.56
N ALA A 271 -52.98 10.42 20.51
CA ALA A 271 -51.73 11.16 20.63
C ALA A 271 -51.93 12.43 21.46
N GLU A 272 -52.98 13.20 21.15
CA GLU A 272 -53.35 14.42 21.87
C GLU A 272 -53.60 14.19 23.36
N LYS A 273 -54.23 13.07 23.72
CA LYS A 273 -54.56 12.71 25.10
C LYS A 273 -53.37 12.17 25.90
N ASN A 274 -52.49 11.38 25.28
CA ASN A 274 -51.50 10.57 26.00
C ASN A 274 -50.06 11.08 25.86
N LEU A 275 -49.75 11.91 24.87
CA LEU A 275 -48.41 12.45 24.69
C LEU A 275 -48.25 13.77 25.45
N ILE A 276 -47.26 13.78 26.33
CA ILE A 276 -46.83 14.96 27.08
C ILE A 276 -45.39 15.26 26.67
N ASN A 277 -45.10 16.53 26.46
CA ASN A 277 -43.75 16.98 26.17
C ASN A 277 -42.86 16.74 27.40
N PRO A 278 -41.83 15.85 27.33
CA PRO A 278 -40.98 15.56 28.47
C PRO A 278 -39.85 16.59 28.65
N LEU A 279 -39.70 17.54 27.73
CA LEU A 279 -38.62 18.53 27.75
C LEU A 279 -39.06 19.80 28.50
N ASP A 280 -38.17 20.29 29.37
CA ASP A 280 -38.34 21.57 30.04
C ASP A 280 -38.05 22.75 29.10
N PHE A 281 -38.64 23.91 29.40
CA PHE A 281 -38.36 25.18 28.72
C PHE A 281 -36.97 25.74 29.11
N THR A 282 -35.91 25.09 28.64
CA THR A 282 -34.53 25.55 28.78
C THR A 282 -34.04 26.23 27.51
N LYS A 283 -33.01 27.07 27.62
CA LYS A 283 -32.37 27.71 26.46
C LYS A 283 -31.87 26.67 25.45
N GLU A 284 -31.26 25.59 25.93
CA GLU A 284 -30.74 24.50 25.09
C GLU A 284 -31.85 23.84 24.26
N ASN A 285 -32.97 23.48 24.89
CA ASN A 285 -34.11 22.87 24.20
C ASN A 285 -34.77 23.84 23.22
N LEU A 286 -34.84 25.13 23.56
CA LEU A 286 -35.37 26.16 22.65
C LEU A 286 -34.46 26.40 21.46
N ASP A 287 -33.13 26.41 21.64
CA ASP A 287 -32.16 26.56 20.56
C ASP A 287 -32.21 25.34 19.62
N LEU A 288 -32.34 24.13 20.16
CA LEU A 288 -32.56 22.89 19.38
C LEU A 288 -33.88 22.95 18.61
N GLY A 289 -34.95 23.38 19.27
CA GLY A 289 -36.27 23.54 18.66
C GLY A 289 -36.28 24.58 17.54
N LYS A 290 -35.63 25.73 17.77
CA LYS A 290 -35.47 26.80 16.78
C LYS A 290 -34.73 26.30 15.55
N LYS A 291 -33.59 25.62 15.76
CA LYS A 291 -32.79 25.05 14.65
C LYS A 291 -33.65 24.14 13.78
N ASN A 292 -34.41 23.23 14.38
CA ASN A 292 -35.24 22.29 13.64
C ASN A 292 -36.45 22.96 12.97
N TYR A 293 -37.10 23.89 13.65
CA TYR A 293 -38.17 24.69 13.07
C TYR A 293 -37.70 25.48 11.84
N ASP A 294 -36.55 26.14 11.94
CA ASP A 294 -35.97 26.92 10.85
C ASP A 294 -35.67 26.05 9.62
N ILE A 295 -35.23 24.80 9.82
CA ILE A 295 -34.92 23.86 8.75
C ILE A 295 -36.19 23.27 8.12
N PHE A 296 -37.10 22.75 8.94
CA PHE A 296 -38.19 21.89 8.47
C PHE A 296 -39.55 22.60 8.37
N CYS A 297 -39.84 23.54 9.27
CA CYS A 297 -41.16 24.16 9.41
C CYS A 297 -41.26 25.53 8.73
N SER A 298 -40.23 26.38 8.87
CA SER A 298 -40.16 27.73 8.29
C SER A 298 -40.37 27.80 6.77
N PRO A 299 -40.00 26.79 5.95
CA PRO A 299 -40.22 26.87 4.50
C PRO A 299 -41.69 27.03 4.12
N CYS A 300 -42.59 26.44 4.92
CA CYS A 300 -44.04 26.50 4.73
C CYS A 300 -44.70 27.50 5.69
N HIS A 301 -44.35 27.45 6.98
CA HIS A 301 -45.00 28.25 8.03
C HIS A 301 -44.38 29.64 8.24
N GLY A 302 -43.25 29.95 7.62
CA GLY A 302 -42.49 31.19 7.85
C GLY A 302 -41.68 31.15 9.15
N TYR A 303 -40.66 32.00 9.26
CA TYR A 303 -39.80 32.07 10.45
C TYR A 303 -40.57 32.45 11.72
N PHE A 304 -41.65 33.22 11.57
CA PHE A 304 -42.49 33.64 12.69
C PHE A 304 -43.79 32.82 12.82
N GLY A 305 -44.08 31.89 11.90
CA GLY A 305 -45.23 30.99 12.03
C GLY A 305 -46.55 31.48 11.42
N GLU A 306 -46.53 32.52 10.59
CA GLU A 306 -47.73 33.12 10.01
C GLU A 306 -48.31 32.37 8.81
N GLY A 307 -47.67 31.28 8.36
CA GLY A 307 -48.09 30.57 7.15
C GLY A 307 -47.65 31.28 5.86
N ASP A 308 -46.70 32.19 5.96
CA ASP A 308 -46.17 33.04 4.90
C ASP A 308 -44.77 32.60 4.43
N GLY A 309 -44.45 31.32 4.57
CA GLY A 309 -43.14 30.77 4.21
C GLY A 309 -42.81 30.91 2.72
N ARG A 310 -41.53 30.69 2.38
CA ARG A 310 -41.00 30.82 1.01
C ARG A 310 -41.66 29.91 -0.04
N LEU A 311 -42.41 28.88 0.39
CA LEU A 311 -43.16 27.98 -0.50
C LEU A 311 -44.62 28.41 -0.74
N ARG A 312 -45.02 29.59 -0.24
CA ARG A 312 -46.37 30.15 -0.42
C ARG A 312 -46.76 30.17 -1.91
N GLY A 313 -47.96 29.64 -2.21
CA GLY A 313 -48.51 29.59 -3.56
C GLY A 313 -48.05 28.40 -4.43
N GLN A 314 -47.09 27.59 -3.98
CA GLN A 314 -46.72 26.34 -4.66
C GLN A 314 -47.56 25.14 -4.18
N PHE A 315 -48.07 25.22 -2.95
CA PHE A 315 -48.97 24.27 -2.32
C PHE A 315 -50.12 25.04 -1.62
N PRO A 316 -51.22 24.38 -1.22
CA PRO A 316 -52.19 25.00 -0.32
C PRO A 316 -51.47 25.57 0.91
N ASN A 317 -51.63 26.87 1.15
CA ASN A 317 -50.90 27.54 2.23
C ASN A 317 -51.24 26.89 3.58
N PRO A 318 -50.24 26.61 4.42
CA PRO A 318 -50.50 26.05 5.73
C PRO A 318 -51.22 27.08 6.61
N PRO A 319 -51.98 26.64 7.63
CA PRO A 319 -52.54 27.54 8.61
C PRO A 319 -51.43 28.24 9.41
N SER A 320 -51.69 29.48 9.84
CA SER A 320 -50.84 30.15 10.84
C SER A 320 -50.86 29.35 12.15
N ILE A 321 -49.67 29.15 12.72
CA ILE A 321 -49.53 28.48 14.02
C ILE A 321 -50.07 29.35 15.16
N HIS A 322 -50.36 30.62 14.89
CA HIS A 322 -50.98 31.58 15.82
C HIS A 322 -52.51 31.56 15.79
N SER A 323 -53.12 30.82 14.86
CA SER A 323 -54.57 30.66 14.85
C SER A 323 -55.09 30.11 16.18
N GLU A 324 -56.25 30.59 16.61
CA GLU A 324 -56.87 30.17 17.88
C GLU A 324 -56.95 28.65 18.00
N LYS A 325 -57.37 27.99 16.92
CA LYS A 325 -57.42 26.53 16.82
C LYS A 325 -56.08 25.86 17.17
N VAL A 326 -54.99 26.26 16.53
CA VAL A 326 -53.67 25.63 16.73
C VAL A 326 -53.07 25.97 18.10
N ARG A 327 -53.36 27.16 18.64
CA ARG A 327 -52.97 27.54 19.99
C ARG A 327 -53.62 26.66 21.06
N THR A 328 -54.87 26.27 20.85
CA THR A 328 -55.64 25.42 21.77
C THR A 328 -55.29 23.94 21.69
N TRP A 329 -54.54 23.49 20.69
CA TRP A 329 -54.11 22.09 20.60
C TRP A 329 -53.19 21.72 21.75
N SER A 330 -53.20 20.45 22.17
CA SER A 330 -52.19 19.94 23.10
C SER A 330 -50.82 19.82 22.42
N ASP A 331 -49.75 19.81 23.21
CA ASP A 331 -48.39 19.55 22.70
C ASP A 331 -48.31 18.19 21.99
N GLY A 332 -49.04 17.19 22.49
CA GLY A 332 -49.17 15.87 21.87
C GLY A 332 -49.79 15.92 20.48
N ARG A 333 -50.79 16.79 20.26
CA ARG A 333 -51.41 16.97 18.93
C ARG A 333 -50.43 17.61 17.95
N ILE A 334 -49.69 18.64 18.37
CA ILE A 334 -48.67 19.28 17.53
C ILE A 334 -47.55 18.28 17.20
N TYR A 335 -47.10 17.52 18.20
CA TYR A 335 -46.10 16.47 18.01
C TYR A 335 -46.56 15.42 16.99
N HIS A 336 -47.81 14.97 17.08
CA HIS A 336 -48.39 14.01 16.13
C HIS A 336 -48.34 14.53 14.69
N VAL A 337 -48.74 15.78 14.48
CA VAL A 337 -48.72 16.41 13.15
C VAL A 337 -47.30 16.51 12.60
N ILE A 338 -46.30 16.78 13.44
CA ILE A 338 -44.89 16.77 13.01
C ILE A 338 -44.43 15.34 12.69
N ALA A 339 -44.82 14.36 13.51
CA ALA A 339 -44.38 12.97 13.37
C ALA A 339 -44.99 12.28 12.14
N GLU A 340 -46.29 12.43 11.91
CA GLU A 340 -47.03 11.70 10.86
C GLU A 340 -47.37 12.57 9.64
N GLY A 341 -47.35 13.89 9.80
CA GLY A 341 -47.89 14.80 8.80
C GLY A 341 -49.40 14.97 8.95
N GLN A 342 -49.98 15.91 8.19
CA GLN A 342 -51.42 16.11 8.14
C GLN A 342 -51.81 16.79 6.81
N ASN A 343 -52.80 16.24 6.11
CA ASN A 343 -53.22 16.72 4.79
C ASN A 343 -52.03 16.76 3.81
N VAL A 344 -51.64 17.97 3.38
CA VAL A 344 -50.49 18.21 2.48
C VAL A 344 -49.16 18.36 3.23
N MET A 345 -49.19 18.45 4.57
CA MET A 345 -47.97 18.52 5.37
C MET A 345 -47.33 17.13 5.44
N PRO A 346 -46.06 16.98 5.02
CA PRO A 346 -45.38 15.69 5.03
C PRO A 346 -45.04 15.23 6.46
N SER A 347 -44.80 13.93 6.61
CA SER A 347 -44.21 13.36 7.82
C SER A 347 -42.74 13.78 7.95
N TYR A 348 -42.33 14.18 9.16
CA TYR A 348 -40.92 14.36 9.51
C TYR A 348 -40.40 13.23 10.42
N SER A 349 -41.03 12.05 10.35
CA SER A 349 -40.67 10.89 11.18
C SER A 349 -39.21 10.47 11.00
N THR A 350 -38.70 10.54 9.77
CA THR A 350 -37.36 10.09 9.37
C THR A 350 -36.28 11.17 9.46
N GLN A 351 -36.66 12.45 9.38
CA GLN A 351 -35.76 13.59 9.36
C GLN A 351 -35.47 14.15 10.75
N MET A 352 -36.37 13.91 11.71
CA MET A 352 -36.27 14.43 13.07
C MET A 352 -36.38 13.31 14.10
N THR A 353 -35.48 13.31 15.08
CA THR A 353 -35.54 12.42 16.25
C THR A 353 -36.73 12.77 17.16
N ARG A 354 -37.04 11.89 18.11
CA ARG A 354 -38.13 12.12 19.08
C ARG A 354 -37.91 13.40 19.89
N GLU A 355 -36.68 13.64 20.33
CA GLU A 355 -36.29 14.80 21.12
C GLU A 355 -36.39 16.10 20.30
N GLU A 356 -35.89 16.09 19.06
CA GLU A 356 -35.95 17.25 18.16
C GLU A 356 -37.40 17.68 17.85
N LYS A 357 -38.31 16.72 17.68
CA LYS A 357 -39.74 17.01 17.52
C LYS A 357 -40.32 17.68 18.77
N TRP A 358 -40.00 17.18 19.96
CA TRP A 358 -40.45 17.79 21.22
C TRP A 358 -39.87 19.18 21.45
N ALA A 359 -38.59 19.38 21.14
CA ALA A 359 -37.93 20.68 21.19
C ALA A 359 -38.59 21.66 20.20
N THR A 360 -38.95 21.19 19.00
CA THR A 360 -39.66 21.99 18.00
C THR A 360 -41.04 22.43 18.50
N VAL A 361 -41.76 21.56 19.22
CA VAL A 361 -43.03 21.93 19.89
C VAL A 361 -42.80 23.05 20.91
N LEU A 362 -41.74 22.98 21.74
CA LEU A 362 -41.40 24.07 22.67
C LEU A 362 -41.16 25.39 21.95
N TYR A 363 -40.43 25.36 20.82
CA TYR A 363 -40.18 26.56 20.04
C TYR A 363 -41.45 27.13 19.41
N ILE A 364 -42.36 26.27 18.90
CA ILE A 364 -43.69 26.70 18.43
C ILE A 364 -44.45 27.41 19.57
N ARG A 365 -44.40 26.87 20.79
CA ARG A 365 -45.01 27.54 21.96
C ARG A 365 -44.35 28.87 22.28
N ALA A 366 -43.03 28.98 22.16
CA ALA A 366 -42.32 30.24 22.34
C ALA A 366 -42.75 31.29 21.29
N LEU A 367 -42.91 30.91 20.02
CA LEU A 367 -43.43 31.80 18.98
C LEU A 367 -44.86 32.24 19.29
N GLN A 368 -45.75 31.31 19.65
CA GLN A 368 -47.13 31.63 20.05
C GLN A 368 -47.18 32.59 21.25
N ARG A 369 -46.28 32.39 22.22
CA ARG A 369 -46.14 33.22 23.42
C ARG A 369 -45.63 34.62 23.10
N ALA A 370 -44.69 34.75 22.17
CA ALA A 370 -44.10 36.04 21.77
C ALA A 370 -45.13 36.99 21.16
N LEU A 371 -46.10 36.49 20.38
CA LEU A 371 -47.21 37.29 19.85
C LEU A 371 -48.40 37.41 20.83
N ASN A 372 -48.44 36.60 21.88
CA ASN A 372 -49.55 36.52 22.83
C ASN A 372 -49.04 36.40 24.27
N ALA A 373 -48.30 37.43 24.70
CA ALA A 373 -47.85 37.54 26.07
C ALA A 373 -49.07 37.52 27.02
N LYS A 374 -48.98 36.78 28.14
CA LYS A 374 -49.95 36.93 29.24
C LYS A 374 -49.41 37.99 30.18
N GLU A 375 -50.31 38.51 31.00
CA GLU A 375 -49.98 39.40 32.11
C GLU A 375 -48.88 38.83 33.03
N SER A 376 -48.80 37.51 33.18
CA SER A 376 -47.75 36.83 33.96
C SER A 376 -46.33 36.90 33.36
N ASP A 377 -46.17 37.39 32.13
CA ASP A 377 -44.84 37.56 31.48
C ASP A 377 -44.24 38.95 31.68
N LEU A 378 -45.05 39.92 32.14
CA LEU A 378 -44.63 41.25 32.56
C LEU A 378 -44.11 41.19 34.00
#